data_AF-R6J2K8-F1
#
_entry.id   AF-R6J2K8-F1
#
_cell.length_a   1.000
_cell.length_b   1.000
_cell.length_c   1.000
_cell.angle_alpha   90.00
_cell.angle_beta   90.00
_cell.angle_gamma   90.00
#
_symmetry.space_group_name_H-M   'P 1'
#
loop_
_entity.id
_entity.type
_entity.pdbx_description
1 polymer ?
#
loop_
_entity_poly.entity_id
_entity_poly.type
_entity_poly.pdbx_seq_one_letter_code
_entity_poly.pdbx_strand_id
1 'polypeptide(L)'
;MMGDMLKGADDSVTLRLNGGGPAGSLIAVSDSKGNPRGYVQNPVVELPLNDKGKLDVRGAVGTDGYLYVMKDVGLKEPYVGQTAIVSGEIAEDITNYFAVSEQTPSVCALGVLVNPDLTVQCAGGFLIQLLPGCPEETISAIETAIDSIPPVTTMLAQGLTVDEIAAKAMGTLKIDKLDEYPIAYRCNCTRERVETALLTAGEEELRQMIDAGEDIQVECHFCDKTYSFTPEQLNDLLKKSK
;
A
#
# COMPACT_ATOMS: atom_id res chain seq x y z
N MET A 1 4.67 -5.14 4.84
CA MET A 1 3.95 -5.77 5.98
C MET A 1 2.85 -6.70 5.49
N MET A 2 1.70 -6.22 5.01
CA MET A 2 0.58 -7.12 4.63
C MET A 2 0.90 -8.10 3.49
N GLY A 3 1.77 -7.73 2.55
CA GLY A 3 2.20 -8.64 1.47
C GLY A 3 3.00 -9.85 1.98
N ASP A 4 3.83 -9.67 2.99
CA ASP A 4 4.61 -10.76 3.61
C ASP A 4 3.74 -11.81 4.34
N MET A 5 2.47 -11.46 4.61
CA MET A 5 1.51 -12.38 5.24
C MET A 5 0.89 -13.34 4.22
N LEU A 6 1.16 -13.15 2.92
CA LEU A 6 0.66 -13.99 1.84
C LEU A 6 1.46 -15.29 1.75
N LYS A 7 0.84 -16.36 1.24
CA LYS A 7 1.44 -17.69 1.24
C LYS A 7 1.91 -18.13 -0.14
N GLY A 8 1.19 -17.75 -1.20
CA GLY A 8 1.55 -18.06 -2.56
C GLY A 8 2.64 -17.11 -3.07
N ALA A 9 3.59 -17.66 -3.83
CA ALA A 9 4.70 -16.88 -4.38
C ALA A 9 4.23 -15.76 -5.32
N ASP A 10 3.11 -15.99 -6.03
CA ASP A 10 2.53 -15.05 -6.98
C ASP A 10 1.34 -14.26 -6.39
N ASP A 11 1.04 -14.45 -5.10
CA ASP A 11 -0.04 -13.73 -4.44
C ASP A 11 0.29 -12.23 -4.35
N SER A 12 -0.76 -11.42 -4.32
CA SER A 12 -0.64 -9.99 -4.08
C SER A 12 -1.76 -9.45 -3.20
N VAL A 13 -1.49 -8.35 -2.52
CA VAL A 13 -2.48 -7.61 -1.74
C VAL A 13 -2.53 -6.17 -2.23
N THR A 14 -3.75 -5.66 -2.43
CA THR A 14 -4.02 -4.27 -2.81
C THR A 14 -4.85 -3.61 -1.73
N LEU A 15 -4.34 -2.51 -1.20
CA LEU A 15 -5.06 -1.59 -0.35
C LEU A 15 -5.53 -0.43 -1.20
N ARG A 16 -6.81 -0.10 -1.10
CA ARG A 16 -7.38 1.12 -1.67
C ARG A 16 -8.09 1.90 -0.57
N LEU A 17 -7.64 3.11 -0.28
CA LEU A 17 -8.36 4.06 0.58
C LEU A 17 -8.95 5.19 -0.26
N ASN A 18 -10.17 5.58 0.06
CA ASN A 18 -10.75 6.84 -0.40
C ASN A 18 -11.72 7.32 0.67
N GLY A 19 -11.37 8.41 1.36
CA GLY A 19 -12.19 9.04 2.41
C GLY A 19 -12.83 10.36 1.99
N GLY A 20 -12.88 10.65 0.69
CA GLY A 20 -13.43 11.90 0.16
C GLY A 20 -12.52 13.12 0.33
N GLY A 21 -11.27 12.95 0.75
CA GLY A 21 -10.28 14.02 0.86
C GLY A 21 -9.68 14.44 -0.48
N PRO A 22 -8.93 15.57 -0.51
CA PRO A 22 -8.33 16.13 -1.72
C PRO A 22 -7.28 15.22 -2.37
N ALA A 23 -6.71 14.24 -1.65
CA ALA A 23 -5.81 13.24 -2.24
C ALA A 23 -6.52 12.27 -3.21
N GLY A 24 -7.85 12.17 -3.13
CA GLY A 24 -8.64 11.22 -3.89
C GLY A 24 -8.38 9.78 -3.45
N SER A 25 -8.32 8.85 -4.41
CA SER A 25 -8.00 7.45 -4.12
C SER A 25 -6.51 7.23 -3.89
N LEU A 26 -6.15 6.56 -2.80
CA LEU A 26 -4.80 6.08 -2.51
C LEU A 26 -4.77 4.57 -2.77
N ILE A 27 -3.80 4.09 -3.55
CA ILE A 27 -3.66 2.68 -3.89
C ILE A 27 -2.25 2.23 -3.55
N ALA A 28 -2.13 1.17 -2.76
CA ALA A 28 -0.88 0.51 -2.43
C ALA A 28 -1.01 -1.00 -2.71
N VAL A 29 -0.09 -1.56 -3.46
CA VAL A 29 -0.03 -2.98 -3.82
C VAL A 29 1.27 -3.55 -3.29
N SER A 30 1.24 -4.74 -2.71
CA SER A 30 2.44 -5.49 -2.35
C SER A 30 2.39 -6.88 -2.96
N ASP A 31 3.53 -7.36 -3.45
CA ASP A 31 3.72 -8.80 -3.70
C ASP A 31 3.90 -9.58 -2.38
N SER A 32 3.91 -10.90 -2.48
CA SER A 32 4.14 -11.85 -1.38
C SER A 32 5.51 -11.72 -0.69
N LYS A 33 6.45 -10.97 -1.30
CA LYS A 33 7.79 -10.68 -0.76
C LYS A 33 7.88 -9.29 -0.15
N GLY A 34 6.74 -8.65 0.09
CA GLY A 34 6.67 -7.34 0.72
C GLY A 34 7.14 -6.17 -0.15
N ASN A 35 7.36 -6.36 -1.46
CA ASN A 35 7.78 -5.26 -2.35
C ASN A 35 6.57 -4.40 -2.72
N PRO A 36 6.55 -3.11 -2.35
CA PRO A 36 5.41 -2.26 -2.63
C PRO A 36 5.49 -1.63 -4.03
N ARG A 37 4.31 -1.25 -4.53
CA ARG A 37 4.10 -0.18 -5.48
C ARG A 37 2.83 0.58 -5.11
N GLY A 38 2.71 1.82 -5.50
CA GLY A 38 1.51 2.59 -5.16
C GLY A 38 1.48 3.95 -5.81
N TYR A 39 0.29 4.53 -5.83
CA TYR A 39 0.09 5.89 -6.27
C TYR A 39 -1.09 6.51 -5.53
N VAL A 40 -1.15 7.83 -5.60
CA VAL A 40 -2.28 8.64 -5.12
C VAL A 40 -2.88 9.35 -6.33
N GLN A 41 -4.20 9.45 -6.36
CA GLN A 41 -4.92 10.06 -7.48
C GLN A 41 -4.51 11.52 -7.70
N ASN A 42 -4.42 12.29 -6.62
CA ASN A 42 -3.96 13.68 -6.65
C ASN A 42 -2.66 13.79 -5.84
N PRO A 43 -1.47 13.79 -6.49
CA PRO A 43 -0.19 13.77 -5.79
C PRO A 43 0.21 15.12 -5.20
N VAL A 44 -0.38 16.21 -5.67
CA VAL A 44 -0.11 17.57 -5.18
C VAL A 44 -1.27 18.00 -4.27
N VAL A 45 -1.10 17.79 -2.97
CA VAL A 45 -2.04 18.20 -1.93
C VAL A 45 -1.29 19.03 -0.90
N GLU A 46 -1.63 20.32 -0.83
CA GLU A 46 -1.07 21.25 0.14
C GLU A 46 -2.10 21.55 1.22
N LEU A 47 -1.82 21.11 2.44
CA LEU A 47 -2.64 21.38 3.62
C LEU A 47 -1.75 22.01 4.70
N PRO A 48 -2.30 22.90 5.54
CA PRO A 48 -1.63 23.31 6.77
C PRO A 48 -1.27 22.10 7.65
N LEU A 49 -0.28 22.26 8.52
CA LEU A 49 -0.04 21.28 9.56
C LEU A 49 -1.27 21.17 10.47
N ASN A 50 -1.51 19.97 10.99
CA ASN A 50 -2.58 19.73 11.94
C ASN A 50 -2.31 20.39 13.30
N ASP A 51 -3.26 20.28 14.22
CA ASP A 51 -3.20 20.87 15.56
C ASP A 51 -2.00 20.41 16.41
N LYS A 52 -1.32 19.33 16.01
CA LYS A 52 -0.12 18.80 16.65
C LYS A 52 1.17 19.22 15.93
N GLY A 53 1.09 20.09 14.93
CA GLY A 53 2.23 20.52 14.11
C GLY A 53 2.77 19.44 13.19
N LYS A 54 1.97 18.43 12.84
CA LYS A 54 2.34 17.33 11.92
C LYS A 54 1.62 17.48 10.58
N LEU A 55 2.06 16.72 9.57
CA LEU A 55 1.34 16.62 8.30
C LEU A 55 -0.10 16.15 8.55
N ASP A 56 -1.06 16.82 7.91
CA ASP A 56 -2.48 16.52 8.03
C ASP A 56 -2.90 15.38 7.09
N VAL A 57 -2.50 14.15 7.44
CA VAL A 57 -2.80 12.94 6.66
C VAL A 57 -4.31 12.72 6.61
N ARG A 58 -4.98 12.81 7.78
CA ARG A 58 -6.44 12.78 7.87
C ARG A 58 -7.11 13.78 6.94
N GLY A 59 -6.67 15.04 6.91
CA GLY A 59 -7.21 16.06 6.02
C GLY A 59 -7.04 15.70 4.54
N ALA A 60 -5.90 15.11 4.17
CA ALA A 60 -5.61 14.71 2.80
C ALA A 60 -6.45 13.50 2.33
N VAL A 61 -6.57 12.47 3.17
CA VAL A 61 -7.31 11.22 2.88
C VAL A 61 -8.82 11.44 2.98
N GLY A 62 -9.25 12.24 3.96
CA GLY A 62 -10.64 12.35 4.40
C GLY A 62 -11.08 11.18 5.29
N THR A 63 -12.29 11.29 5.84
CA THR A 63 -12.85 10.30 6.77
C THR A 63 -14.21 9.74 6.36
N ASP A 64 -14.75 10.18 5.21
CA ASP A 64 -16.04 9.72 4.70
C ASP A 64 -15.82 8.77 3.54
N GLY A 65 -15.60 7.49 3.88
CA GLY A 65 -15.39 6.45 2.89
C GLY A 65 -14.81 5.17 3.48
N TYR A 66 -14.09 4.43 2.64
CA TYR A 66 -13.73 3.04 2.94
C TYR A 66 -12.27 2.73 2.66
N LEU A 67 -11.72 1.83 3.47
CA LEU A 67 -10.53 1.04 3.18
C LEU A 67 -10.98 -0.30 2.57
N TYR A 68 -10.49 -0.59 1.37
CA TYR A 68 -10.63 -1.89 0.72
C TYR A 68 -9.30 -2.63 0.77
N VAL A 69 -9.34 -3.91 1.11
CA VAL A 69 -8.19 -4.82 1.07
C VAL A 69 -8.55 -5.99 0.16
N MET A 70 -7.89 -6.05 -0.98
CA MET A 70 -8.09 -7.09 -1.98
C MET A 70 -6.87 -8.01 -1.98
N LYS A 71 -7.07 -9.32 -1.80
CA LYS A 71 -6.02 -10.34 -1.89
C LYS A 71 -6.27 -11.17 -3.13
N ASP A 72 -5.35 -11.09 -4.08
CA ASP A 72 -5.29 -12.01 -5.22
C ASP A 72 -4.39 -13.18 -4.83
N VAL A 73 -5.00 -14.34 -4.65
CA VAL A 73 -4.36 -15.57 -4.15
C VAL A 73 -4.48 -16.71 -5.16
N GLY A 74 -4.59 -16.38 -6.46
CA GLY A 74 -4.72 -17.35 -7.54
C GLY A 74 -6.06 -18.09 -7.59
N LEU A 75 -7.07 -17.60 -6.85
CA LEU A 75 -8.45 -18.07 -6.94
C LEU A 75 -9.16 -17.41 -8.14
N LYS A 76 -10.32 -17.95 -8.51
CA LYS A 76 -11.13 -17.40 -9.62
C LYS A 76 -11.51 -15.93 -9.39
N GLU A 77 -11.82 -15.58 -8.16
CA GLU A 77 -12.16 -14.22 -7.73
C GLU A 77 -11.24 -13.84 -6.56
N PRO A 78 -10.77 -12.58 -6.47
CA PRO A 78 -9.99 -12.12 -5.35
C PRO A 78 -10.81 -12.10 -4.07
N TYR A 79 -10.15 -12.32 -2.93
CA TYR A 79 -10.78 -12.05 -1.63
C TYR A 79 -10.82 -10.55 -1.42
N VAL A 80 -11.98 -10.00 -1.05
CA VAL A 80 -12.17 -8.57 -0.81
C VAL A 80 -12.75 -8.34 0.58
N GLY A 81 -11.96 -7.72 1.45
CA GLY A 81 -12.40 -7.16 2.72
C GLY A 81 -12.58 -5.64 2.61
N GLN A 82 -13.53 -5.08 3.36
CA GLN A 82 -13.74 -3.63 3.42
C GLN A 82 -14.15 -3.19 4.81
N THR A 83 -13.70 -2.01 5.22
CA THR A 83 -14.12 -1.34 6.45
C THR A 83 -14.28 0.15 6.22
N ALA A 84 -15.19 0.80 6.94
CA ALA A 84 -15.25 2.26 6.98
C ALA A 84 -13.93 2.82 7.52
N ILE A 85 -13.53 3.98 7.01
CA ILE A 85 -12.41 4.76 7.56
C ILE A 85 -12.84 5.28 8.93
N VAL A 86 -12.00 5.08 9.93
CA VAL A 86 -12.29 5.48 11.32
C VAL A 86 -11.53 6.75 11.70
N SER A 87 -10.39 7.01 11.05
CA SER A 87 -9.48 8.09 11.40
C SER A 87 -9.03 8.92 10.20
N GLY A 88 -8.72 8.28 9.07
CA GLY A 88 -7.99 8.89 7.95
C GLY A 88 -6.47 8.91 8.14
N GLU A 89 -5.94 8.41 9.26
CA GLU A 89 -4.50 8.34 9.58
C GLU A 89 -3.85 7.03 9.11
N ILE A 90 -4.56 6.22 8.32
CA ILE A 90 -4.10 4.97 7.67
C ILE A 90 -3.77 3.84 8.65
N ALA A 91 -2.89 4.04 9.62
CA ALA A 91 -2.47 3.02 10.57
C ALA A 91 -3.66 2.54 11.43
N GLU A 92 -4.43 3.48 11.99
CA GLU A 92 -5.65 3.17 12.75
C GLU A 92 -6.72 2.51 11.86
N ASP A 93 -6.82 2.92 10.59
CA ASP A 93 -7.77 2.32 9.64
C ASP A 93 -7.38 0.87 9.30
N ILE A 94 -6.08 0.58 9.15
CA ILE A 94 -5.55 -0.79 8.97
C ILE A 94 -5.74 -1.63 10.24
N THR A 95 -5.49 -1.05 11.43
CA THR A 95 -5.78 -1.73 12.71
C THR A 95 -7.25 -2.10 12.82
N ASN A 96 -8.16 -1.18 12.49
CA ASN A 96 -9.59 -1.44 12.46
C ASN A 96 -9.96 -2.51 11.42
N TYR A 97 -9.35 -2.49 10.24
CA TYR A 97 -9.54 -3.53 9.23
C TYR A 97 -9.23 -4.93 9.78
N PHE A 98 -8.08 -5.10 10.42
CA PHE A 98 -7.72 -6.40 10.99
C PHE A 98 -8.66 -6.82 12.13
N ALA A 99 -9.05 -5.89 12.99
CA ALA A 99 -9.95 -6.18 14.10
C ALA A 99 -11.36 -6.60 13.61
N VAL A 100 -11.92 -5.88 12.63
CA VAL A 100 -13.30 -6.06 12.19
C VAL A 100 -13.45 -7.08 11.06
N SER A 101 -12.61 -6.98 10.02
CA SER A 101 -12.72 -7.83 8.82
C SER A 101 -12.01 -9.17 8.99
N GLU A 102 -10.83 -9.17 9.62
CA GLU A 102 -10.01 -10.39 9.79
C GLU A 102 -10.17 -11.02 11.19
N GLN A 103 -10.96 -10.39 12.07
CA GLN A 103 -11.17 -10.82 13.46
C GLN A 103 -9.86 -11.10 14.22
N THR A 104 -8.83 -10.32 13.89
CA THR A 104 -7.49 -10.45 14.44
C THR A 104 -7.10 -9.12 15.09
N PRO A 105 -7.24 -8.98 16.43
CA PRO A 105 -6.82 -7.78 17.14
C PRO A 105 -5.37 -7.44 16.79
N SER A 106 -5.14 -6.22 16.31
CA SER A 106 -3.84 -5.83 15.75
C SER A 106 -3.47 -4.41 16.11
N VAL A 107 -2.19 -4.17 16.35
CA VAL A 107 -1.62 -2.82 16.50
C VAL A 107 -0.77 -2.54 15.26
N CYS A 108 -1.12 -1.49 14.53
CA CYS A 108 -0.38 -0.99 13.40
C CYS A 108 0.18 0.38 13.77
N ALA A 109 1.50 0.54 13.68
CA ALA A 109 2.16 1.82 13.80
C ALA A 109 2.90 2.12 12.51
N LEU A 110 2.61 3.27 11.91
CA LEU A 110 3.24 3.75 10.69
C LEU A 110 3.74 5.17 10.90
N GLY A 111 4.82 5.53 10.21
CA GLY A 111 5.25 6.91 10.17
C GLY A 111 6.16 7.21 9.00
N VAL A 112 6.03 8.43 8.50
CA VAL A 112 6.88 9.01 7.47
C VAL A 112 7.35 10.37 7.97
N LEU A 113 8.65 10.63 7.85
CA LEU A 113 9.26 11.91 8.15
C LEU A 113 9.79 12.50 6.85
N VAL A 114 9.35 13.71 6.53
CA VAL A 114 9.65 14.41 5.27
C VAL A 114 10.46 15.66 5.60
N ASN A 115 11.52 15.89 4.83
CA ASN A 115 12.37 17.07 4.93
C ASN A 115 11.70 18.31 4.31
N PRO A 116 12.18 19.53 4.61
CA PRO A 116 11.66 20.76 3.98
C PRO A 116 11.81 20.80 2.45
N ASP A 117 12.73 20.03 1.87
CA ASP A 117 12.91 19.89 0.42
C ASP A 117 12.01 18.80 -0.21
N LEU A 118 11.02 18.31 0.56
CA LEU A 118 10.06 17.26 0.19
C LEU A 118 10.66 15.86 0.01
N THR A 119 11.94 15.66 0.34
CA THR A 119 12.54 14.32 0.35
C THR A 119 12.10 13.54 1.60
N VAL A 120 11.93 12.22 1.47
CA VAL A 120 11.65 11.35 2.62
C VAL A 120 12.95 11.16 3.41
N GLN A 121 12.96 11.60 4.67
CA GLN A 121 14.08 11.37 5.58
C GLN A 121 14.08 9.93 6.09
N CYS A 122 12.92 9.45 6.57
CA CYS A 122 12.72 8.07 6.97
C CYS A 122 11.24 7.69 6.87
N ALA A 123 10.98 6.41 6.66
CA ALA A 123 9.65 5.83 6.66
C ALA A 123 9.72 4.42 7.23
N GLY A 124 8.73 4.03 8.02
CA GLY A 124 8.66 2.69 8.55
C GLY A 124 7.48 2.48 9.47
N GLY A 125 7.42 1.29 10.04
CA GLY A 125 6.31 0.88 10.87
C GLY A 125 6.46 -0.55 11.36
N PHE A 126 5.51 -0.97 12.19
CA PHE A 126 5.37 -2.34 12.63
C PHE A 126 3.90 -2.71 12.70
N LEU A 127 3.62 -4.01 12.63
CA LEU A 127 2.30 -4.59 12.75
C LEU A 127 2.39 -5.77 13.72
N ILE A 128 1.70 -5.67 14.84
CA ILE A 128 1.61 -6.71 15.87
C ILE A 128 0.21 -7.29 15.80
N GLN A 129 0.10 -8.62 15.73
CA GLN A 129 -1.18 -9.32 15.67
C GLN A 129 -1.32 -10.30 16.82
N LEU A 130 -2.43 -10.21 17.53
CA LEU A 130 -2.74 -11.09 18.65
C LEU A 130 -3.45 -12.33 18.11
N LEU A 131 -2.72 -13.44 18.03
CA LEU A 131 -3.26 -14.70 17.53
C LEU A 131 -4.26 -15.33 18.53
N PRO A 132 -5.15 -16.23 18.06
CA PRO A 132 -6.09 -16.93 18.94
C PRO A 132 -5.40 -17.62 20.11
N GLY A 133 -5.92 -17.40 21.32
CA GLY A 133 -5.35 -17.96 22.55
C GLY A 133 -4.22 -17.13 23.16
N CYS A 134 -3.96 -15.91 22.67
CA CYS A 134 -3.04 -14.98 23.33
C CYS A 134 -3.51 -14.68 24.78
N PRO A 135 -2.68 -14.93 25.80
CA PRO A 135 -3.03 -14.64 27.19
C PRO A 135 -3.26 -13.14 27.44
N GLU A 136 -4.23 -12.79 28.28
CA GLU A 136 -4.57 -11.40 28.62
C GLU A 136 -3.39 -10.62 29.24
N GLU A 137 -2.54 -11.32 30.00
CA GLU A 137 -1.30 -10.77 30.55
C GLU A 137 -0.32 -10.33 29.44
N THR A 138 -0.21 -11.13 28.37
CA THR A 138 0.62 -10.81 27.20
C THR A 138 0.09 -9.60 26.45
N ILE A 139 -1.24 -9.52 26.28
CA ILE A 139 -1.91 -8.38 25.64
C ILE A 139 -1.62 -7.09 26.42
N SER A 140 -1.85 -7.11 27.74
CA SER A 140 -1.62 -5.97 28.62
C SER A 140 -0.16 -5.51 28.60
N ALA A 141 0.79 -6.45 28.51
CA ALA A 141 2.22 -6.14 28.42
C ALA A 141 2.58 -5.45 27.10
N ILE A 142 1.98 -5.88 25.98
CA ILE A 142 2.18 -5.27 24.66
C ILE A 142 1.58 -3.85 24.64
N GLU A 143 0.37 -3.66 25.15
CA GLU A 143 -0.27 -2.33 25.23
C GLU A 143 0.58 -1.36 26.05
N THR A 144 1.03 -1.79 27.23
CA THR A 144 1.93 -0.98 28.08
C THR A 144 3.23 -0.63 27.38
N ALA A 145 3.81 -1.57 26.63
CA ALA A 145 5.03 -1.34 25.87
C ALA A 145 4.81 -0.29 24.77
N ILE A 146 3.74 -0.44 23.98
CA ILE A 146 3.40 0.48 22.88
C ILE A 146 3.13 1.90 23.39
N ASP A 147 2.43 2.05 24.51
CA ASP A 147 2.15 3.36 25.10
C ASP A 147 3.42 4.08 25.60
N SER A 148 4.49 3.31 25.88
CA SER A 148 5.74 3.83 26.41
C SER A 148 6.77 4.22 25.35
N ILE A 149 6.59 3.79 24.10
CA ILE A 149 7.59 4.02 23.04
C ILE A 149 7.31 5.32 22.27
N PRO A 150 8.36 6.02 21.81
CA PRO A 150 8.19 7.19 20.96
C PRO A 150 7.65 6.79 19.57
N PRO A 151 7.17 7.75 18.77
CA PRO A 151 6.73 7.49 17.41
C PRO A 151 7.81 6.80 16.56
N VAL A 152 7.40 5.93 15.64
CA VAL A 152 8.32 5.13 14.80
C VAL A 152 9.35 6.00 14.07
N THR A 153 8.93 7.14 13.52
CA THR A 153 9.84 8.07 12.83
C THR A 153 10.89 8.68 13.76
N THR A 154 10.56 8.90 15.03
CA THR A 154 11.53 9.38 16.03
C THR A 154 12.61 8.33 16.30
N MET A 155 12.22 7.06 16.44
CA MET A 155 13.17 5.96 16.62
C MET A 155 14.06 5.76 15.39
N LEU A 156 13.46 5.79 14.20
CA LEU A 156 14.22 5.69 12.94
C LEU A 156 15.20 6.86 12.78
N ALA A 157 14.77 8.09 13.09
CA ALA A 157 15.65 9.27 13.03
C ALA A 157 16.80 9.22 14.05
N GLN A 158 16.61 8.50 15.16
CA GLN A 158 17.66 8.22 16.15
C GLN A 158 18.61 7.08 15.72
N GLY A 159 18.36 6.45 14.57
CA GLY A 159 19.19 5.39 14.02
C GLY A 159 18.90 4.00 14.59
N LEU A 160 17.77 3.81 15.25
CA LEU A 160 17.38 2.48 15.72
C LEU A 160 17.10 1.55 14.54
N THR A 161 17.59 0.31 14.67
CA THR A 161 17.31 -0.79 13.75
C THR A 161 15.88 -1.30 13.91
N VAL A 162 15.41 -2.05 12.91
CA VAL A 162 14.07 -2.68 12.96
C VAL A 162 13.97 -3.66 14.13
N ASP A 163 15.04 -4.41 14.42
CA ASP A 163 15.10 -5.34 15.54
C ASP A 163 14.99 -4.62 16.90
N GLU A 164 15.65 -3.46 17.05
CA GLU A 164 15.55 -2.63 18.27
C GLU A 164 14.16 -2.00 18.43
N ILE A 165 13.55 -1.56 17.34
CA ILE A 165 12.17 -1.05 17.34
C ILE A 165 11.19 -2.16 17.73
N ALA A 166 11.35 -3.37 17.16
CA ALA A 166 10.53 -4.52 17.50
C ALA A 166 10.70 -4.90 18.99
N ALA A 167 11.93 -4.94 19.49
CA ALA A 167 12.21 -5.20 20.91
C ALA A 167 11.53 -4.18 21.83
N LYS A 168 11.53 -2.89 21.45
CA LYS A 168 10.81 -1.85 22.18
C LYS A 168 9.30 -2.06 22.15
N ALA A 169 8.72 -2.36 20.98
CA ALA A 169 7.29 -2.57 20.82
C ALA A 169 6.77 -3.83 21.54
N MET A 170 7.64 -4.84 21.73
CA MET A 170 7.31 -6.08 22.46
C MET A 170 7.68 -6.02 23.95
N GLY A 171 8.35 -4.95 24.41
CA GLY A 171 8.72 -4.75 25.80
C GLY A 171 9.61 -5.87 26.34
N THR A 172 9.12 -6.60 27.35
CA THR A 172 9.85 -7.72 27.98
C THR A 172 9.62 -9.06 27.30
N LEU A 173 8.75 -9.12 26.29
CA LEU A 173 8.44 -10.36 25.60
C LEU A 173 9.61 -10.79 24.71
N LYS A 174 9.88 -12.09 24.71
CA LYS A 174 10.92 -12.68 23.85
C LYS A 174 10.47 -12.60 22.40
N ILE A 175 11.35 -12.11 21.53
CA ILE A 175 11.17 -12.13 20.08
C ILE A 175 12.01 -13.25 19.50
N ASP A 176 11.38 -14.10 18.71
CA ASP A 176 12.06 -15.07 17.85
C ASP A 176 12.01 -14.55 16.41
N LYS A 177 13.17 -14.12 15.89
CA LYS A 177 13.32 -13.62 14.52
C LYS A 177 13.27 -14.80 13.55
N LEU A 178 12.26 -14.81 12.69
CA LEU A 178 12.04 -15.90 11.74
C LEU A 178 12.80 -15.67 10.44
N ASP A 179 12.64 -14.48 9.85
CA ASP A 179 13.20 -14.14 8.55
C ASP A 179 13.59 -12.65 8.49
N GLU A 180 14.46 -12.31 7.53
CA GLU A 180 14.81 -10.95 7.16
C GLU A 180 15.17 -10.90 5.68
N TYR A 181 14.66 -9.90 4.96
CA TYR A 181 14.98 -9.71 3.56
C TYR A 181 14.81 -8.24 3.15
N PRO A 182 15.54 -7.77 2.13
CA PRO A 182 15.41 -6.42 1.62
C PRO A 182 14.10 -6.25 0.85
N ILE A 183 13.40 -5.15 1.10
CA ILE A 183 12.26 -4.70 0.30
C ILE A 183 12.69 -3.57 -0.63
N ALA A 184 12.04 -3.47 -1.79
CA ALA A 184 12.25 -2.37 -2.72
C ALA A 184 10.95 -2.02 -3.44
N TYR A 185 10.85 -0.77 -3.90
CA TYR A 185 9.79 -0.39 -4.82
C TYR A 185 9.87 -1.25 -6.10
N ARG A 186 8.80 -2.00 -6.43
CA ARG A 186 8.78 -2.88 -7.61
C ARG A 186 7.48 -2.76 -8.38
N CYS A 187 7.57 -2.16 -9.56
CA CYS A 187 6.52 -2.25 -10.56
C CYS A 187 6.72 -3.49 -11.44
N ASN A 188 5.64 -4.18 -11.76
CA ASN A 188 5.63 -5.35 -12.66
C ASN A 188 5.02 -5.02 -14.03
N CYS A 189 5.00 -3.75 -14.42
CA CYS A 189 4.54 -3.35 -15.74
C CYS A 189 5.51 -3.89 -16.80
N THR A 190 4.95 -4.53 -17.82
CA THR A 190 5.69 -5.00 -18.99
C THR A 190 4.96 -4.51 -20.23
N ARG A 191 5.66 -4.48 -21.36
CA ARG A 191 5.03 -4.12 -22.63
C ARG A 191 3.87 -5.06 -22.94
N GLU A 192 4.05 -6.36 -22.72
CA GLU A 192 3.02 -7.40 -22.89
C GLU A 192 1.77 -7.14 -22.03
N ARG A 193 1.92 -6.66 -20.79
CA ARG A 193 0.78 -6.33 -19.94
C ARG A 193 0.02 -5.11 -20.43
N VAL A 194 0.74 -4.11 -20.92
CA VAL A 194 0.14 -2.91 -21.53
C VAL A 194 -0.57 -3.27 -22.83
N GLU A 195 0.03 -4.14 -23.64
CA GLU A 195 -0.57 -4.71 -24.85
C GLU A 195 -1.90 -5.43 -24.53
N THR A 196 -1.91 -6.30 -23.52
CA THR A 196 -3.13 -6.96 -23.06
C THR A 196 -4.18 -5.94 -22.60
N ALA A 197 -3.79 -4.90 -21.86
CA ALA A 197 -4.72 -3.84 -21.45
C ALA A 197 -5.30 -3.07 -22.64
N LEU A 198 -4.49 -2.74 -23.65
CA LEU A 198 -4.96 -2.12 -24.89
C LEU A 198 -5.98 -2.99 -25.61
N LEU A 199 -5.78 -4.30 -25.66
CA LEU A 199 -6.76 -5.23 -26.24
C LEU A 199 -8.10 -5.24 -25.49
N THR A 200 -8.12 -4.92 -24.20
CA THR A 200 -9.38 -4.84 -23.42
C THR A 200 -10.21 -3.58 -23.71
N ALA A 201 -9.63 -2.53 -24.29
CA ALA A 201 -10.40 -1.36 -24.74
C ALA A 201 -11.39 -1.71 -25.88
N GLY A 202 -11.08 -2.76 -26.66
CA GLY A 202 -11.93 -3.28 -27.72
C GLY A 202 -11.49 -2.85 -29.12
N GLU A 203 -11.97 -3.60 -30.13
CA GLU A 203 -11.53 -3.44 -31.52
C GLU A 203 -11.87 -2.07 -32.10
N GLU A 204 -13.00 -1.48 -31.73
CA GLU A 204 -13.44 -0.17 -32.24
C GLU A 204 -12.51 0.95 -31.79
N GLU A 205 -12.18 0.99 -30.50
CA GLU A 205 -11.33 2.03 -29.91
C GLU A 205 -9.90 1.94 -30.43
N LEU A 206 -9.37 0.71 -30.58
CA LEU A 206 -8.06 0.48 -31.22
C LEU A 206 -8.02 0.88 -32.70
N ARG A 207 -9.12 0.74 -33.44
CA ARG A 207 -9.20 1.19 -34.84
C ARG A 207 -9.19 2.71 -34.94
N GLN A 208 -9.95 3.40 -34.10
CA GLN A 208 -9.94 4.87 -34.04
C GLN A 208 -8.54 5.41 -33.75
N MET A 209 -7.84 4.76 -32.82
CA MET A 209 -6.44 5.00 -32.48
C MET A 209 -5.49 4.84 -33.68
N ILE A 210 -5.67 3.79 -34.48
CA ILE A 210 -4.88 3.54 -35.69
C ILE A 210 -5.19 4.57 -36.78
N ASP A 211 -6.46 4.87 -37.01
CA ASP A 211 -6.93 5.77 -38.07
C ASP A 211 -6.51 7.22 -37.81
N ALA A 212 -6.29 7.60 -36.56
CA ALA A 212 -5.68 8.88 -36.19
C ALA A 212 -4.25 9.03 -36.74
N GLY A 213 -3.54 7.91 -36.98
CA GLY A 213 -2.20 7.90 -37.57
C GLY A 213 -1.09 8.44 -36.68
N GLU A 214 -1.35 8.58 -35.39
CA GLU A 214 -0.40 9.09 -34.39
C GLU A 214 0.09 7.96 -33.46
N ASP A 215 1.32 8.12 -32.95
CA ASP A 215 1.85 7.21 -31.93
C ASP A 215 1.10 7.41 -30.61
N ILE A 216 0.74 6.29 -29.98
CA ILE A 216 0.03 6.31 -28.70
C ILE A 216 1.01 6.03 -27.59
N GLN A 217 0.90 6.84 -26.53
CA GLN A 217 1.66 6.68 -25.32
C GLN A 217 0.76 6.19 -24.20
N VAL A 218 1.13 5.05 -23.61
CA VAL A 218 0.49 4.53 -22.41
C VAL A 218 1.46 4.65 -21.25
N GLU A 219 1.08 5.39 -20.23
CA GLU A 219 1.88 5.59 -19.03
C GLU A 219 1.43 4.63 -17.92
N CYS A 220 2.38 3.97 -17.27
CA CYS A 220 2.07 3.17 -16.11
C CYS A 220 1.87 4.06 -14.88
N HIS A 221 0.65 4.15 -14.36
CA HIS A 221 0.32 4.92 -13.14
C HIS A 221 1.11 4.56 -11.88
N PHE A 222 1.83 3.43 -11.85
CA PHE A 222 2.66 3.06 -10.70
C PHE A 222 4.10 3.54 -10.82
N CYS A 223 4.70 3.59 -12.02
CA CYS A 223 6.14 3.87 -12.13
C CYS A 223 6.48 4.89 -13.21
N ASP A 224 5.46 5.54 -13.76
CA ASP A 224 5.55 6.61 -14.77
C ASP A 224 6.30 6.19 -16.04
N LYS A 225 6.47 4.87 -16.22
CA LYS A 225 7.08 4.31 -17.42
C LYS A 225 6.11 4.46 -18.58
N THR A 226 6.55 5.21 -19.59
CA THR A 226 5.81 5.37 -20.85
C THR A 226 6.13 4.24 -21.82
N TYR A 227 5.08 3.69 -22.44
CA TYR A 227 5.15 2.71 -23.51
C TYR A 227 4.54 3.31 -24.77
N SER A 228 5.34 3.47 -25.81
CA SER A 228 4.87 3.98 -27.10
C SER A 228 4.49 2.84 -28.05
N PHE A 229 3.41 3.03 -28.79
CA PHE A 229 2.88 2.12 -29.79
C PHE A 229 2.60 2.88 -31.09
N THR A 230 3.19 2.41 -32.19
CA THR A 230 2.90 2.95 -33.53
C THR A 230 1.61 2.35 -34.09
N PRO A 231 0.96 3.00 -35.08
CA PRO A 231 -0.21 2.45 -35.75
C PRO A 231 0.00 1.04 -36.33
N GLU A 232 1.21 0.70 -36.80
CA GLU A 232 1.55 -0.65 -37.25
C GLU A 232 1.54 -1.66 -36.10
N GLN A 233 2.11 -1.29 -34.95
CA GLN A 233 2.14 -2.15 -33.77
C GLN A 233 0.74 -2.41 -33.23
N LEU A 234 -0.13 -1.39 -33.23
CA LEU A 234 -1.55 -1.53 -32.87
C LEU A 234 -2.31 -2.43 -33.86
N ASN A 235 -2.03 -2.31 -35.16
CA ASN A 235 -2.58 -3.22 -36.17
C ASN A 235 -2.15 -4.68 -35.93
N ASP A 236 -0.89 -4.91 -35.57
CA ASP A 236 -0.40 -6.26 -35.29
C ASP A 236 -0.98 -6.83 -33.99
N LEU A 237 -1.22 -6.00 -32.98
CA LEU A 237 -1.97 -6.36 -31.77
C LEU A 237 -3.39 -6.83 -32.10
N LEU A 238 -4.13 -6.07 -32.89
CA LEU A 238 -5.48 -6.41 -33.34
C LEU A 238 -5.54 -7.75 -34.08
N LYS A 239 -4.54 -8.05 -34.93
CA LYS A 239 -4.46 -9.33 -35.64
C LYS A 239 -4.22 -10.51 -34.70
N LYS A 240 -3.41 -10.33 -33.64
CA LYS A 240 -3.13 -11.38 -32.64
C LYS A 240 -4.33 -11.71 -31.75
N SER A 241 -5.29 -10.79 -31.64
CA SER A 241 -6.51 -10.99 -30.84
C SER A 241 -7.61 -11.77 -31.57
N LYS A 242 -7.43 -12.07 -32.86
CA LYS A 242 -8.35 -12.89 -33.68
C LYS A 242 -7.87 -14.33 -33.75
#